data_AF-A0A1V3U3I2-F1
#
_entry.id   AF-A0A1V3U3I2-F1
#
_cell.length_a   1.000
_cell.length_b   1.000
_cell.length_c   1.000
_cell.angle_alpha   90.00
_cell.angle_beta   90.00
_cell.angle_gamma   90.00
#
_symmetry.space_group_name_H-M   'P 1'
#
loop_
_entity.id
_entity.type
_entity.pdbx_description
1 polymer ?
#
loop_
_entity_poly.entity_id
_entity_poly.type
_entity_poly.pdbx_seq_one_letter_code
_entity_poly.pdbx_strand_id
1 'polypeptide(L)' 'MKQNGIEYYFSFIGKGKDEIYAGLKEKFNCYPDNIWICEIRKTWWGQRMFLVLKFDEQNILKNITIEIHIL' A
#
# COMPACT_ATOMS: atom_id res chain seq x y z
N MET A 1 -15.83 2.52 12.71
CA MET A 1 -14.66 3.41 12.67
C MET A 1 -14.08 3.41 11.25
N LYS A 2 -14.20 4.52 10.52
CA LYS A 2 -13.54 4.71 9.22
C LYS A 2 -12.13 5.25 9.49
N GLN A 3 -11.10 4.40 9.48
CA GLN A 3 -9.72 4.88 9.40
C GLN A 3 -9.43 5.18 7.92
N ASN A 4 -9.87 6.36 7.45
CA ASN A 4 -9.77 6.79 6.05
C ASN A 4 -8.64 7.80 5.86
N GLY A 5 -7.43 7.47 6.32
CA GLY A 5 -6.27 8.35 6.22
C GLY A 5 -5.02 7.58 5.81
N ILE A 6 -4.08 8.28 5.17
CA ILE A 6 -2.76 7.76 4.81
C ILE A 6 -2.05 7.11 6.03
N GLU A 7 -2.28 7.65 7.22
CA GLU A 7 -1.79 7.15 8.51
C GLU A 7 -2.09 5.68 8.77
N TYR A 8 -3.24 5.19 8.29
CA TYR A 8 -3.59 3.77 8.39
C TYR A 8 -2.53 2.88 7.74
N TYR A 9 -2.01 3.28 6.58
CA TYR A 9 -0.98 2.51 5.89
C TYR A 9 0.35 2.55 6.64
N PHE A 10 0.72 3.70 7.20
CA PHE A 10 1.95 3.82 7.99
C PHE A 10 1.94 2.98 9.27
N SER A 11 0.76 2.60 9.79
CA SER A 11 0.64 1.64 10.90
C SER A 11 1.14 0.24 10.59
N PHE A 12 1.39 -0.08 9.31
CA PHE A 12 1.95 -1.36 8.88
C PHE A 12 3.48 -1.41 8.91
N ILE A 13 4.19 -0.30 9.17
CA ILE A 13 5.66 -0.32 9.28
C ILE A 13 6.06 -1.27 10.40
N GLY A 14 7.03 -2.15 10.12
CA GLY A 14 7.48 -3.19 11.03
C GLY A 14 6.68 -4.50 10.98
N LYS A 15 5.60 -4.56 10.19
CA LYS A 15 4.79 -5.78 10.02
C LYS A 15 5.25 -6.64 8.85
N GLY A 16 4.93 -7.93 8.94
CA GLY A 16 5.18 -8.89 7.87
C GLY A 16 4.15 -8.84 6.74
N LYS A 17 4.49 -9.42 5.59
CA LYS A 17 3.60 -9.49 4.41
C LYS A 17 2.21 -10.07 4.72
N ASP A 18 2.13 -11.13 5.52
CA ASP A 18 0.86 -11.80 5.85
C ASP A 18 -0.07 -10.92 6.71
N GLU A 19 0.49 -10.22 7.70
CA GLU A 19 -0.26 -9.28 8.54
C GLU A 19 -0.79 -8.11 7.73
N ILE A 20 0.02 -7.62 6.79
CA ILE A 20 -0.35 -6.53 5.88
C ILE A 20 -1.45 -6.99 4.93
N TYR A 21 -1.31 -8.18 4.34
CA TYR A 21 -2.32 -8.76 3.45
C TYR A 21 -3.67 -8.93 4.15
N ALA A 22 -3.67 -9.47 5.37
CA ALA A 22 -4.87 -9.60 6.19
C ALA A 22 -5.50 -8.23 6.54
N GLY A 23 -4.67 -7.21 6.75
CA GLY A 23 -5.10 -5.84 7.05
C GLY A 23 -5.73 -5.13 5.84
N LEU A 24 -5.13 -5.25 4.66
CA LEU A 24 -5.55 -4.54 3.45
C LEU A 24 -6.92 -5.01 2.91
N LYS A 25 -7.34 -6.25 3.20
CA LYS A 25 -8.57 -6.90 2.68
C LYS A 25 -8.60 -7.03 1.14
N GLU A 26 -9.54 -7.82 0.62
CA GLU A 26 -9.67 -8.27 -0.78
C GLU A 26 -9.75 -7.17 -1.88
N LYS A 27 -9.77 -5.88 -1.52
CA LYS A 27 -9.98 -4.78 -2.49
C LYS A 27 -8.70 -4.14 -3.02
N PHE A 28 -7.53 -4.60 -2.59
CA PHE A 28 -6.27 -4.02 -3.04
C PHE A 28 -5.75 -4.76 -4.28
N ASN A 29 -5.67 -4.01 -5.39
CA ASN A 29 -5.02 -4.50 -6.59
C ASN A 29 -3.51 -4.23 -6.43
N CYS A 30 -2.83 -5.16 -5.76
CA CYS A 30 -1.39 -5.11 -5.53
C CYS A 30 -0.67 -6.05 -6.50
N TYR A 31 0.49 -5.62 -6.98
CA TYR A 31 1.44 -6.48 -7.69
C TYR A 31 2.55 -6.88 -6.70
N PRO A 32 2.51 -8.11 -6.13
CA PRO A 32 3.44 -8.50 -5.08
C PRO A 32 4.76 -9.02 -5.64
N ASP A 33 5.85 -8.33 -5.31
CA ASP A 33 7.25 -8.78 -5.45
C ASP A 33 8.03 -8.40 -4.17
N ASN A 34 9.33 -8.14 -4.25
CA ASN A 34 10.12 -7.48 -3.19
C ASN A 34 9.61 -6.07 -2.86
N ILE A 35 8.90 -5.45 -3.80
CA ILE A 35 8.15 -4.21 -3.62
C ILE A 35 6.70 -4.51 -3.94
N TRP A 36 5.77 -4.08 -3.08
CA TRP A 36 4.35 -4.14 -3.43
C TRP A 36 3.89 -2.77 -3.91
N ILE A 37 3.28 -2.74 -5.09
CA ILE A 37 2.67 -1.54 -5.64
C ILE A 37 1.17 -1.77 -5.66
N CYS A 38 0.43 -0.97 -4.91
CA CYS A 38 -1.00 -1.12 -4.74
C CYS A 38 -1.74 0.14 -5.20
N GLU A 39 -2.68 0.02 -6.14
CA GLU A 39 -3.54 1.14 -6.54
C GLU A 39 -4.61 1.37 -5.46
N ILE A 40 -4.57 2.53 -4.79
CA ILE A 40 -5.46 2.84 -3.64
C ILE A 40 -6.55 3.84 -3.99
N ARG A 41 -6.40 4.56 -5.10
CA ARG A 41 -7.41 5.49 -5.60
C ARG A 41 -7.26 5.68 -7.09
N LYS A 42 -8.40 5.67 -7.78
CA LYS A 42 -8.55 6.14 -9.16
C LYS A 42 -9.65 7.19 -9.19
N THR A 43 -9.36 8.35 -9.76
CA THR A 43 -10.39 9.36 -10.01
C THR A 43 -10.88 9.27 -11.45
N TRP A 44 -12.08 9.79 -11.69
CA TRP A 44 -12.67 9.87 -13.04
C TRP A 44 -11.81 10.71 -14.01
N TRP A 45 -10.98 11.59 -13.48
CA TRP A 45 -10.11 12.50 -14.24
C TRP A 45 -8.74 11.89 -14.54
N GLY A 46 -8.60 10.57 -14.49
CA GLY A 46 -7.35 9.88 -14.84
C GLY A 46 -6.26 9.92 -13.74
N GLN A 47 -6.48 10.62 -12.63
CA GLN A 47 -5.53 10.60 -11.51
C GLN A 47 -5.56 9.24 -10.81
N ARG A 48 -4.38 8.64 -10.65
CA ARG A 48 -4.18 7.40 -9.89
C ARG A 48 -3.23 7.66 -8.73
N MET A 49 -3.52 7.03 -7.60
CA MET A 49 -2.69 7.04 -6.41
C MET A 49 -2.25 5.62 -6.11
N PHE A 50 -0.95 5.44 -5.94
CA PHE A 50 -0.33 4.16 -5.64
C PHE A 50 0.36 4.21 -4.28
N LEU A 51 0.21 3.13 -3.52
CA LEU A 51 0.96 2.84 -2.32
C LEU A 51 2.12 1.92 -2.70
N VAL A 52 3.35 2.37 -2.46
CA VAL A 52 4.58 1.60 -2.73
C VAL A 52 5.16 1.14 -1.38
N LEU A 53 5.11 -0.16 -1.14
CA LEU A 53 5.56 -0.82 0.09
C LEU A 53 6.91 -1.49 -0.17
N LYS A 54 7.95 -1.11 0.58
CA LYS A 54 9.29 -1.69 0.46
C LYS A 54 9.62 -2.56 1.67
N PHE A 55 9.95 -3.82 1.40
CA PHE A 55 10.26 -4.82 2.41
C PHE A 55 11.77 -5.05 2.50
N ASP A 56 12.24 -5.50 3.67
CA ASP A 56 13.61 -6.02 3.83
C ASP A 56 13.71 -7.50 3.41
N GLU A 57 14.90 -8.08 3.57
CA GLU A 57 15.19 -9.49 3.28
C GLU A 57 14.38 -10.47 4.14
N GLN A 58 13.92 -10.01 5.31
CA GLN A 58 13.06 -10.77 6.23
C GLN A 58 11.56 -10.57 5.94
N ASN A 59 11.21 -9.93 4.81
CA ASN A 59 9.84 -9.59 4.42
C ASN A 59 9.11 -8.67 5.41
N ILE A 60 9.84 -7.82 6.13
CA ILE A 60 9.31 -6.81 7.05
C ILE A 60 9.22 -5.46 6.34
N LEU A 61 8.08 -4.79 6.44
CA LEU A 61 7.86 -3.48 5.82
C LEU A 61 8.71 -2.40 6.50
N LYS A 62 9.54 -1.70 5.72
CA LYS A 62 10.41 -0.61 6.22
C LYS A 62 9.96 0.77 5.78
N ASN A 63 9.41 0.88 4.57
CA ASN A 63 9.11 2.17 3.98
C ASN A 63 7.83 2.09 3.15
N ILE A 64 7.07 3.19 3.18
CA ILE A 64 5.87 3.41 2.40
C ILE A 64 6.04 4.73 1.66
N THR A 65 5.87 4.68 0.34
CA THR A 65 5.83 5.88 -0.50
C THR A 65 4.46 5.98 -1.16
N ILE A 66 3.96 7.21 -1.31
CA ILE A 66 2.71 7.48 -2.01
C ILE A 66 3.03 8.21 -3.29
N GLU A 67 2.68 7.59 -4.41
CA GLU A 67 2.90 8.14 -5.74
C GLU A 67 1.57 8.57 -6.34
N ILE A 68 1.51 9.77 -6.88
CA ILE A 68 0.32 10.31 -7.56
C ILE A 68 0.68 10.54 -9.02
N HIS A 69 -0.03 9.84 -9.90
CA HIS A 69 0.14 9.96 -11.34
C HIS A 69 -1.11 10.57 -11.97
N ILE A 70 -0.93 11.50 -12.90
CA ILE A 70 -1.99 12.05 -13.74
C ILE A 70 -1.74 11.50 -15.15
N LEU A 71 -2.72 10.79 -15.69
CA LEU A 71 -2.71 10.25 -17.06
C LEU A 71 -3.23 11.29 -18.05
#